data_AF-A0A1J5DL73-F1
#
_entry.id   AF-A0A1J5DL73-F1
#
_cell.length_a   1.000
_cell.length_b   1.000
_cell.length_c   1.000
_cell.angle_alpha   90.00
_cell.angle_beta   90.00
_cell.angle_gamma   90.00
#
_symmetry.space_group_name_H-M   'P 1'
#
loop_
_entity.id
_entity.type
_entity.pdbx_description
1 polymer ?
#
loop_
_entity_poly.entity_id
_entity_poly.type
_entity_poly.pdbx_seq_one_letter_code
_entity_poly.pdbx_strand_id
1 'polypeptide(L)'
;MSRRLHCDYKGFLLILGAFLTLLVLPSLAAADEAQGYREQISQYNQKVVKLRASENAAQMTADLNQTQSWLDEALVQVGKEEYNAVKALLRRAEVQLDYIEMELELSQMKAKADAKEAEFMEVQTRAGQLSNELDELTAKEALLQNQVSGKANGK
;
A
#
# COMPACT_ATOMS: atom_id res chain seq x y z
N MET A 1 -63.89 -53.18 -33.69
CA MET A 1 -63.94 -51.93 -32.89
C MET A 1 -62.51 -51.53 -32.56
N SER A 2 -61.86 -50.73 -33.42
CA SER A 2 -60.47 -50.31 -33.25
C SER A 2 -60.43 -48.87 -32.72
N ARG A 3 -60.08 -48.70 -31.45
CA ARG A 3 -59.82 -47.36 -30.87
C ARG A 3 -58.35 -47.00 -31.06
N ARG A 4 -58.12 -45.96 -31.85
CA ARG A 4 -56.80 -45.36 -32.08
C ARG A 4 -56.35 -44.65 -30.79
N LEU A 5 -55.26 -45.11 -30.17
CA LEU A 5 -54.49 -44.31 -29.22
C LEU A 5 -53.62 -43.36 -30.03
N HIS A 6 -54.02 -42.09 -30.13
CA HIS A 6 -53.11 -41.03 -30.58
C HIS A 6 -52.30 -40.55 -29.37
N CYS A 7 -50.99 -40.74 -29.46
CA CYS A 7 -49.98 -40.17 -28.57
C CYS A 7 -50.06 -38.65 -28.52
N ASP A 8 -50.38 -38.07 -27.37
CA ASP A 8 -50.07 -36.67 -27.04
C ASP A 8 -48.66 -36.58 -26.43
N TYR A 9 -47.64 -36.83 -27.27
CA TYR A 9 -46.22 -36.66 -26.90
C TYR A 9 -45.78 -35.18 -26.87
N LYS A 10 -46.58 -34.27 -27.46
CA LYS A 10 -46.26 -32.84 -27.57
C LYS A 10 -46.46 -32.04 -26.28
N GLY A 11 -47.41 -32.46 -25.42
CA GLY A 11 -47.64 -31.80 -24.13
C GLY A 11 -46.54 -32.09 -23.10
N PHE A 12 -45.97 -33.29 -23.15
CA PHE A 12 -44.93 -33.72 -22.19
C PHE A 12 -43.56 -33.06 -22.47
N LEU A 13 -43.26 -32.75 -23.74
CA LEU A 13 -42.01 -32.10 -24.16
C LEU A 13 -41.94 -30.62 -23.77
N LEU A 14 -43.07 -29.91 -23.73
CA LEU A 14 -43.10 -28.50 -23.33
C LEU A 14 -42.94 -28.29 -21.82
N ILE A 15 -43.47 -29.20 -21.01
CA ILE A 15 -43.35 -29.14 -19.54
C ILE A 15 -41.92 -29.49 -19.09
N LEU A 16 -41.26 -30.44 -19.77
CA LEU A 16 -39.87 -30.79 -19.48
C LEU A 16 -38.88 -29.68 -19.86
N GLY A 17 -39.14 -28.94 -20.95
CA GLY A 17 -38.32 -27.82 -21.40
C GLY A 17 -38.39 -26.59 -20.49
N ALA A 18 -39.55 -26.31 -19.89
CA ALA A 18 -39.73 -25.19 -18.96
C ALA A 18 -39.19 -25.46 -17.55
N PHE A 19 -39.05 -26.74 -17.16
CA PHE A 19 -38.45 -27.11 -15.87
C PHE A 19 -36.92 -27.08 -15.91
N LEU A 20 -36.32 -27.30 -17.08
CA LEU A 20 -34.86 -27.28 -17.26
C LEU A 20 -34.28 -25.85 -17.29
N THR A 21 -35.07 -24.84 -17.65
CA THR A 21 -34.63 -23.43 -17.66
C THR A 21 -34.69 -22.76 -16.28
N LEU A 22 -35.52 -23.27 -15.35
CA LEU A 22 -35.66 -22.69 -14.01
C LEU A 22 -34.52 -23.09 -13.04
N LEU A 23 -33.76 -24.16 -13.36
CA LEU A 23 -32.66 -24.66 -12.52
C LEU A 23 -31.30 -24.00 -12.79
N VAL A 24 -31.16 -23.18 -13.84
CA VAL A 24 -29.88 -22.58 -14.25
C VAL A 24 -29.71 -21.13 -13.73
N LEU A 25 -30.80 -20.50 -13.28
CA LEU A 25 -30.78 -19.12 -12.78
C LEU A 25 -29.99 -18.91 -11.47
N PRO A 26 -30.02 -19.80 -10.45
CA PRO A 26 -29.29 -19.55 -9.21
C PRO A 26 -27.76 -19.61 -9.38
N SER A 27 -27.25 -20.40 -10.34
CA SER A 27 -25.81 -20.49 -10.61
C SER A 27 -25.20 -19.20 -11.19
N LEU A 28 -25.99 -18.37 -11.87
CA LEU A 28 -25.48 -17.12 -12.46
C LEU A 28 -25.18 -16.06 -11.40
N ALA A 29 -26.01 -15.96 -10.35
CA ALA A 29 -25.78 -15.01 -9.26
C ALA A 29 -24.58 -15.41 -8.37
N ALA A 30 -24.40 -16.70 -8.10
CA ALA A 30 -23.25 -17.21 -7.35
C ALA A 30 -21.94 -17.04 -8.14
N ALA A 31 -21.97 -17.22 -9.46
CA ALA A 31 -20.81 -17.01 -10.32
C ALA A 31 -20.34 -15.54 -10.34
N ASP A 32 -21.28 -14.59 -10.34
CA ASP A 32 -21.00 -13.15 -10.32
C ASP A 32 -20.35 -12.73 -8.98
N GLU A 33 -20.87 -13.22 -7.85
CA GLU A 33 -20.31 -12.92 -6.52
C GLU A 33 -18.89 -13.52 -6.35
N ALA A 34 -18.68 -14.77 -6.79
CA ALA A 34 -17.36 -15.40 -6.78
C ALA A 34 -16.34 -14.64 -7.64
N GLN A 35 -16.75 -14.11 -8.78
CA GLN A 35 -15.90 -13.29 -9.65
C GLN A 35 -15.50 -11.97 -8.97
N GLY A 36 -16.44 -11.30 -8.31
CA GLY A 36 -16.17 -10.07 -7.55
C GLY A 36 -15.09 -10.26 -6.48
N TYR A 37 -15.15 -11.34 -5.70
CA TYR A 37 -14.11 -11.62 -4.71
C TYR A 37 -12.76 -11.97 -5.33
N ARG A 38 -12.72 -12.71 -6.45
CA ARG A 38 -11.46 -13.03 -7.14
C ARG A 38 -10.76 -11.77 -7.62
N GLU A 39 -11.53 -10.81 -8.14
CA GLU A 39 -11.00 -9.52 -8.55
C GLU A 39 -10.47 -8.72 -7.35
N GLN A 40 -11.20 -8.67 -6.25
CA GLN A 40 -10.74 -8.00 -5.02
C GLN A 40 -9.45 -8.64 -4.46
N ILE A 41 -9.36 -9.97 -4.44
CA ILE A 41 -8.14 -10.70 -4.06
C ILE A 41 -6.99 -10.35 -5.00
N SER A 42 -7.23 -10.27 -6.31
CA SER A 42 -6.23 -9.85 -7.30
C SER A 42 -5.69 -8.44 -7.01
N GLN A 43 -6.57 -7.49 -6.70
CA GLN A 43 -6.19 -6.12 -6.34
C GLN A 43 -5.33 -6.08 -5.07
N TYR A 44 -5.71 -6.82 -4.03
CA TYR A 44 -4.91 -6.89 -2.81
C TYR A 44 -3.56 -7.59 -3.03
N ASN A 45 -3.48 -8.63 -3.87
CA ASN A 45 -2.22 -9.24 -4.27
C ASN A 45 -1.30 -8.23 -4.98
N GLN A 46 -1.84 -7.40 -5.87
CA GLN A 46 -1.07 -6.33 -6.50
C GLN A 46 -0.58 -5.31 -5.47
N LYS A 47 -1.41 -4.95 -4.47
CA LYS A 47 -1.00 -4.08 -3.35
C LYS A 47 0.13 -4.71 -2.54
N VAL A 48 0.07 -6.00 -2.20
CA VAL A 48 1.16 -6.74 -1.53
C VAL A 48 2.46 -6.66 -2.34
N VAL A 49 2.41 -6.93 -3.65
CA VAL A 49 3.59 -6.87 -4.53
C VAL A 49 4.19 -5.46 -4.55
N LYS A 50 3.35 -4.43 -4.67
CA LYS A 50 3.79 -3.03 -4.63
C LYS A 50 4.47 -2.68 -3.30
N LEU A 51 3.87 -3.08 -2.17
CA LEU A 51 4.44 -2.82 -0.85
C LEU A 51 5.75 -3.59 -0.61
N ARG A 52 5.88 -4.81 -1.12
CA ARG A 52 7.13 -5.58 -1.09
C ARG A 52 8.27 -4.94 -1.88
N ALA A 53 7.95 -4.19 -2.93
CA ALA A 53 8.94 -3.47 -3.73
C ALA A 53 9.40 -2.15 -3.08
N SER A 54 8.81 -1.75 -1.94
CA SER A 54 9.22 -0.54 -1.24
C SER A 54 10.57 -0.69 -0.54
N GLU A 55 11.33 0.40 -0.43
CA GLU A 55 12.69 0.42 0.12
C GLU A 55 12.77 -0.11 1.56
N ASN A 56 11.69 0.07 2.34
CA ASN A 56 11.61 -0.35 3.74
C ASN A 56 10.78 -1.64 3.95
N ALA A 57 10.44 -2.35 2.87
CA ALA A 57 9.60 -3.56 2.93
C ALA A 57 10.19 -4.68 3.80
N ALA A 58 11.50 -4.71 4.02
CA ALA A 58 12.17 -5.70 4.85
C ALA A 58 11.60 -5.73 6.28
N GLN A 59 11.23 -4.57 6.84
CA GLN A 59 10.65 -4.46 8.18
C GLN A 59 9.23 -5.02 8.25
N MET A 60 8.52 -5.03 7.10
CA MET A 60 7.11 -5.45 6.99
C MET A 60 6.95 -6.84 6.36
N THR A 61 8.04 -7.59 6.18
CA THR A 61 8.01 -8.86 5.43
C THR A 61 7.15 -9.93 6.11
N ALA A 62 7.18 -10.01 7.45
CA ALA A 62 6.34 -10.95 8.19
C ALA A 62 4.84 -10.66 7.98
N ASP A 63 4.46 -9.40 8.10
CA ASP A 63 3.09 -8.94 7.94
C ASP A 63 2.61 -9.11 6.48
N LEU A 64 3.45 -8.79 5.50
CA LEU A 64 3.16 -9.02 4.08
C LEU A 64 3.01 -10.51 3.74
N ASN A 65 3.74 -11.40 4.41
CA ASN A 65 3.57 -12.84 4.25
C ASN A 65 2.28 -13.33 4.91
N GLN A 66 1.93 -12.78 6.08
CA GLN A 66 0.69 -13.10 6.77
C GLN A 66 -0.54 -12.65 5.95
N THR A 67 -0.52 -11.43 5.42
CA THR A 67 -1.56 -10.94 4.51
C THR A 67 -1.70 -11.84 3.29
N GLN A 68 -0.59 -12.24 2.66
CA GLN A 68 -0.62 -13.16 1.52
C GLN A 68 -1.32 -14.48 1.89
N SER A 69 -1.00 -15.04 3.06
CA SER A 69 -1.64 -16.27 3.52
C SER A 69 -3.16 -16.12 3.68
N TRP A 70 -3.66 -14.97 4.15
CA TRP A 70 -5.10 -14.73 4.24
C TRP A 70 -5.76 -14.56 2.87
N LEU A 71 -5.07 -13.95 1.90
CA LEU A 71 -5.56 -13.83 0.53
C LEU A 71 -5.64 -15.20 -0.16
N ASP A 72 -4.63 -16.05 0.04
CA ASP A 72 -4.61 -17.41 -0.48
C ASP A 72 -5.73 -18.25 0.15
N GLU A 73 -5.94 -18.12 1.46
CA GLU A 73 -7.07 -18.77 2.16
C GLU A 73 -8.42 -18.25 1.66
N ALA A 74 -8.56 -16.94 1.46
CA ALA A 74 -9.79 -16.34 0.92
C ALA A 74 -10.11 -16.91 -0.47
N LEU A 75 -9.09 -17.11 -1.32
CA LEU A 75 -9.27 -17.70 -2.65
C LEU A 75 -9.77 -19.15 -2.58
N VAL A 76 -9.27 -19.93 -1.61
CA VAL A 76 -9.77 -21.28 -1.34
C VAL A 76 -11.24 -21.22 -0.90
N GLN A 77 -11.61 -20.28 -0.02
CA GLN A 77 -12.98 -20.14 0.46
C GLN A 77 -13.96 -19.67 -0.63
N VAL A 78 -13.51 -18.86 -1.59
CA VAL A 78 -14.30 -18.54 -2.80
C VAL A 78 -14.63 -19.82 -3.58
N GLY A 79 -13.68 -20.75 -3.71
CA GLY A 79 -13.91 -22.03 -4.38
C GLY A 79 -14.89 -22.97 -3.65
N LYS A 80 -15.11 -22.74 -2.36
CA LYS A 80 -16.08 -23.46 -1.52
C LYS A 80 -17.41 -22.72 -1.36
N GLU A 81 -17.55 -21.54 -1.98
CA GLU A 81 -18.72 -20.65 -1.84
C GLU A 81 -18.96 -20.20 -0.38
N GLU A 82 -17.94 -20.21 0.47
CA GLU A 82 -18.01 -19.77 1.87
C GLU A 82 -17.81 -18.25 1.99
N TYR A 83 -18.68 -17.45 1.36
CA TYR A 83 -18.46 -16.00 1.18
C TYR A 83 -18.38 -15.18 2.48
N ASN A 84 -18.96 -15.66 3.58
CA ASN A 84 -18.79 -15.00 4.89
C ASN A 84 -17.35 -15.12 5.41
N ALA A 85 -16.71 -16.27 5.19
CA ALA A 85 -15.30 -16.46 5.53
C ALA A 85 -14.41 -15.60 4.62
N VAL A 86 -14.74 -15.52 3.32
CA VAL A 86 -14.06 -14.65 2.36
C VAL A 86 -14.09 -13.19 2.83
N LYS A 87 -15.27 -12.65 3.17
CA LYS A 87 -15.42 -11.27 3.67
C LYS A 87 -14.58 -11.00 4.92
N ALA A 88 -14.55 -11.94 5.86
CA ALA A 88 -13.78 -11.78 7.09
C ALA A 88 -12.26 -11.74 6.82
N LEU A 89 -11.77 -12.64 5.97
CA LEU A 89 -10.36 -12.68 5.57
C LEU A 89 -9.96 -11.44 4.77
N LEU A 90 -10.80 -11.01 3.82
CA LEU A 90 -10.55 -9.81 3.01
C LEU A 90 -10.52 -8.54 3.86
N ARG A 91 -11.45 -8.37 4.80
CA ARG A 91 -11.44 -7.25 5.73
C ARG A 91 -10.17 -7.23 6.59
N ARG A 92 -9.70 -8.40 7.00
CA ARG A 92 -8.47 -8.52 7.78
C ARG A 92 -7.24 -8.15 6.95
N ALA A 93 -7.18 -8.64 5.71
CA ALA A 93 -6.12 -8.31 4.76
C ALA A 93 -6.09 -6.81 4.43
N GLU A 94 -7.25 -6.19 4.21
CA GLU A 94 -7.40 -4.76 3.96
C GLU A 94 -6.81 -3.91 5.10
N VAL A 95 -7.26 -4.16 6.34
CA VAL A 95 -6.76 -3.41 7.51
C VAL A 95 -5.25 -3.57 7.67
N GLN A 96 -4.72 -4.77 7.45
CA GLN A 96 -3.28 -5.02 7.55
C GLN A 96 -2.50 -4.31 6.43
N LEU A 97 -3.03 -4.30 5.21
CA LEU A 97 -2.40 -3.59 4.08
C LEU A 97 -2.35 -2.09 4.30
N ASP A 98 -3.41 -1.51 4.84
CA ASP A 98 -3.46 -0.08 5.16
C ASP A 98 -2.51 0.26 6.31
N TYR A 99 -2.41 -0.60 7.32
CA TYR A 99 -1.41 -0.46 8.38
C TYR A 99 0.03 -0.49 7.84
N ILE A 100 0.36 -1.47 7.01
CA ILE A 100 1.69 -1.60 6.39
C ILE A 100 2.02 -0.36 5.55
N GLU A 101 1.07 0.12 4.75
CA GLU A 101 1.25 1.32 3.92
C GLU A 101 1.57 2.54 4.78
N MET A 102 0.80 2.75 5.86
CA MET A 102 0.99 3.87 6.79
C MET A 102 2.34 3.80 7.52
N GLU A 103 2.77 2.60 7.94
CA GLU A 103 4.05 2.40 8.62
C GLU A 103 5.24 2.67 7.69
N LEU A 104 5.14 2.25 6.42
CA LEU A 104 6.14 2.55 5.40
C LEU A 104 6.23 4.04 5.09
N GLU A 105 5.09 4.74 4.98
CA GLU A 105 5.05 6.18 4.82
C GLU A 105 5.69 6.90 6.02
N LEU A 106 5.36 6.48 7.24
CA LEU A 106 5.95 7.02 8.46
C LEU A 106 7.47 6.83 8.49
N SER A 107 7.95 5.66 8.10
CA SER A 107 9.38 5.35 8.02
C SER A 107 10.10 6.28 7.03
N GLN A 108 9.51 6.53 5.86
CA GLN A 108 10.04 7.48 4.89
C GLN A 108 10.05 8.92 5.42
N MET A 109 9.00 9.33 6.13
CA MET A 109 8.95 10.67 6.73
C MET A 109 10.03 10.85 7.80
N LYS A 110 10.26 9.83 8.65
CA LYS A 110 11.35 9.84 9.64
C LYS A 110 12.71 9.97 8.96
N ALA A 111 12.99 9.15 7.96
CA ALA A 111 14.26 9.23 7.22
C ALA A 111 14.49 10.62 6.59
N LYS A 112 13.44 11.26 6.06
CA LYS A 112 13.52 12.63 5.55
C LYS A 112 13.76 13.66 6.65
N ALA A 113 13.12 13.49 7.81
CA ALA A 113 13.31 14.37 8.96
C ALA A 113 14.76 14.28 9.47
N ASP A 114 15.29 13.08 9.64
CA ASP A 114 16.67 12.84 10.08
C ASP A 114 17.68 13.45 9.09
N ALA A 115 17.44 13.30 7.79
CA ALA A 115 18.28 13.92 6.76
C ALA A 115 18.27 15.45 6.85
N LYS A 116 17.09 16.06 7.11
CA LYS A 116 16.96 17.51 7.27
C LYS A 116 17.60 18.03 8.55
N GLU A 117 17.51 17.27 9.63
CA GLU A 117 18.21 17.59 10.87
C GLU A 117 19.74 17.56 10.67
N ALA A 118 20.26 16.55 9.98
CA ALA A 118 21.67 16.48 9.63
C ALA A 118 22.14 17.68 8.78
N GLU A 119 21.36 18.05 7.75
CA GLU A 119 21.63 19.25 6.93
C GLU A 119 21.64 20.52 7.80
N PHE A 120 20.69 20.66 8.73
CA PHE A 120 20.63 21.82 9.63
C PHE A 120 21.86 21.91 10.53
N MET A 121 22.29 20.80 11.11
CA MET A 121 23.50 20.74 11.96
C MET A 121 24.77 21.10 11.18
N GLU A 122 24.86 20.70 9.91
CA GLU A 122 25.97 21.08 9.04
C GLU A 122 25.98 22.59 8.77
N VAL A 123 24.82 23.18 8.44
CA VAL A 123 24.67 24.63 8.24
C VAL A 123 25.02 25.40 9.51
N GLN A 124 24.55 24.95 10.67
CA GLN A 124 24.85 25.57 11.96
C GLN A 124 26.36 25.54 12.25
N THR A 125 27.03 24.43 11.96
CA THR A 125 28.48 24.29 12.14
C THR A 125 29.24 25.27 11.23
N ARG A 126 28.88 25.36 9.95
CA ARG A 126 29.49 26.30 9.00
C ARG A 126 29.26 27.75 9.40
N ALA A 127 28.06 28.08 9.88
CA ALA A 127 27.75 29.42 10.37
C ALA A 127 28.63 29.80 11.57
N GLY A 128 28.85 28.86 12.51
CA GLY A 128 29.76 29.07 13.64
C GLY A 128 31.22 29.30 13.20
N GLN A 129 31.69 28.52 12.21
CA GLN A 129 33.03 28.71 11.64
C GLN A 129 33.19 30.09 11.00
N LEU A 130 32.23 30.51 10.16
CA LEU A 130 32.23 31.82 9.53
C LEU A 130 32.17 32.98 10.54
N SER A 131 31.40 32.82 11.63
CA SER A 131 31.36 33.80 12.71
C SER A 131 32.73 33.98 13.36
N ASN A 132 33.40 32.87 13.68
CA ASN A 132 34.74 32.92 14.27
C ASN A 132 35.77 33.55 13.32
N GLU A 133 35.70 33.23 12.02
CA GLU A 133 36.56 33.86 11.01
C GLU A 133 36.32 35.38 10.90
N LEU A 134 35.07 35.81 10.99
CA LEU A 134 34.72 37.23 10.96
C LEU A 134 35.26 37.96 12.21
N ASP A 135 35.15 37.35 13.39
CA ASP A 135 35.72 37.89 14.63
C ASP A 135 37.25 37.99 14.57
N GLU A 136 37.93 37.00 13.98
CA GLU A 136 39.38 37.06 13.75
C GLU A 136 39.78 38.18 12.78
N LEU A 137 39.04 38.33 11.68
CA LEU A 137 39.31 39.34 10.66
C LEU A 137 39.09 40.75 11.22
N THR A 138 38.02 40.97 11.97
CA THR A 138 37.73 42.26 12.62
C THR A 138 38.79 42.60 13.68
N ALA A 139 39.25 41.62 14.46
CA ALA A 139 40.35 41.83 15.41
C ALA A 139 41.66 42.19 14.70
N LYS A 140 41.99 41.51 13.59
CA LYS A 140 43.17 41.82 12.76
C LYS A 140 43.08 43.23 12.16
N GLU A 141 41.90 43.62 11.67
CA GLU A 141 41.66 44.96 11.15
C GLU A 141 41.91 46.03 12.22
N ALA A 142 41.35 45.87 13.42
CA ALA A 142 41.54 46.80 14.53
C ALA A 142 43.02 46.93 14.93
N LEU A 143 43.76 45.82 14.96
CA LEU A 143 45.21 45.83 15.23
C LEU A 143 45.97 46.60 14.15
N LEU A 144 45.66 46.38 12.88
CA LEU A 144 46.31 47.07 11.76
C LEU A 144 46.01 48.58 11.77
N GLN A 145 44.76 48.99 12.03
CA GLN A 145 44.38 50.41 12.16
C GLN A 145 45.17 51.11 13.28
N ASN A 146 45.33 50.44 14.43
CA ASN A 146 46.13 50.97 15.55
C ASN A 146 47.62 51.12 15.18
N GLN A 147 48.20 50.16 14.45
CA GLN A 147 49.60 50.23 14.02
C GLN A 147 49.85 51.37 13.01
N VAL A 148 48.93 51.58 12.07
CA VAL A 148 49.02 52.66 11.09
C VAL A 148 48.91 54.02 11.80
N SER A 149 47.95 54.17 12.70
CA SER A 149 47.73 55.41 13.45
C SER A 149 48.88 55.75 14.41
N GLY A 150 49.45 54.74 15.08
CA GLY A 150 50.60 54.91 15.97
C GLY A 150 51.89 55.31 15.25
N LYS A 151 52.10 54.84 14.02
CA LYS A 151 53.24 55.28 13.19
C LYS A 151 53.08 56.71 12.65
N ALA A 152 51.85 57.20 12.51
CA ALA A 152 51.59 58.56 12.00
C ALA A 152 51.88 59.66 13.05
N ASN A 153 51.74 59.37 14.35
CA ASN A 153 51.97 60.33 15.44
C ASN A 153 53.40 60.35 16.00
N GLY A 154 54.31 59.53 15.48
CA GLY A 154 55.69 59.39 15.95
C GLY A 154 56.75 60.12 15.10
N LYS A 155 56.37 61.09 14.28
CA LYS A 155 57.28 61.91 13.46
C LYS A 155 57.24 63.37 13.87
#